data_AF-A0A545SFA5-F1
#
_entry.id   AF-A0A545SFA5-F1
#
_cell.length_a   1.000
_cell.length_b   1.000
_cell.length_c   1.000
_cell.angle_alpha   90.00
_cell.angle_beta   90.00
_cell.angle_gamma   90.00
#
_symmetry.space_group_name_H-M   'P 1'
#
loop_
_entity.id
_entity.type
_entity.pdbx_description
1 polymer ?
#
loop_
_entity_poly.entity_id
_entity_poly.type
_entity_poly.pdbx_seq_one_letter_code
_entity_poly.pdbx_strand_id
1 'polypeptide(L)'
;MEKQYNHLQTEDRAGIMLMLSEGHGIRHIAHHLNRSPSSISREIRRHGVTRTDEAPLRYDASAAGRSAHARRLKPRRPRKLVLESE
;
A
#
# COMPACT_ATOMS: atom_id res chain seq x y z
N MET A 1 8.01 25.68 -1.98
CA MET A 1 7.17 24.90 -1.05
C MET A 1 7.78 23.51 -0.94
N GLU A 2 8.28 23.15 0.24
CA GLU A 2 8.93 21.86 0.44
C GLU A 2 7.91 20.72 0.38
N LYS A 3 8.24 19.66 -0.36
CA LYS A 3 7.35 18.51 -0.53
C LYS A 3 7.58 17.54 0.63
N GLN A 4 6.81 17.68 1.71
CA GLN A 4 6.87 16.75 2.82
C GLN A 4 6.26 15.40 2.43
N TYR A 5 7.10 14.37 2.33
CA TYR A 5 6.65 13.02 1.99
C TYR A 5 6.13 12.31 3.24
N ASN A 6 4.81 12.37 3.43
CA ASN A 6 4.17 11.68 4.55
C ASN A 6 3.89 10.21 4.17
N HIS A 7 4.59 9.28 4.81
CA HIS A 7 4.40 7.85 4.61
C HIS A 7 3.03 7.38 5.12
N LEU A 8 2.42 6.46 4.38
CA LEU A 8 1.23 5.76 4.83
C LEU A 8 1.59 4.85 5.99
N GLN A 9 0.95 5.05 7.14
CA GLN A 9 1.23 4.34 8.39
C GLN A 9 0.40 3.05 8.49
N THR A 10 0.54 2.31 9.59
CA THR A 10 -0.19 1.06 9.80
C THR A 10 -1.69 1.34 10.02
N GLU A 11 -2.00 2.41 10.74
CA GLU A 11 -3.35 2.87 11.07
C GLU A 11 -4.10 3.28 9.81
N ASP A 12 -3.44 4.03 8.91
CA ASP A 12 -3.98 4.39 7.60
C ASP A 12 -4.38 3.12 6.80
N ARG A 13 -3.54 2.08 6.81
CA ARG A 13 -3.82 0.83 6.08
C ARG A 13 -4.97 0.05 6.70
N ALA A 14 -5.03 -0.02 8.03
CA ALA A 14 -6.13 -0.64 8.75
C ALA A 14 -7.46 0.09 8.44
N GLY A 15 -7.44 1.42 8.42
CA GLY A 15 -8.59 2.25 8.05
C GLY A 15 -9.05 2.02 6.61
N ILE A 16 -8.11 1.95 5.64
CA ILE A 16 -8.44 1.59 4.26
C ILE A 16 -9.13 0.22 4.20
N MET A 17 -8.60 -0.78 4.89
CA MET A 17 -9.15 -2.14 4.90
C MET A 17 -10.57 -2.18 5.48
N LEU A 18 -10.78 -1.58 6.65
CA LEU A 18 -12.08 -1.52 7.30
C LEU A 18 -13.12 -0.82 6.42
N MET A 19 -12.80 0.40 5.96
CA MET A 19 -13.75 1.20 5.20
C MET A 19 -14.06 0.59 3.82
N LEU A 20 -13.10 -0.10 3.19
CA LEU A 20 -13.38 -0.87 1.97
C LEU A 20 -14.33 -2.04 2.24
N SER A 21 -14.19 -2.71 3.39
CA SER A 21 -15.10 -3.81 3.79
C SER A 21 -16.52 -3.31 4.08
N GLU A 22 -16.65 -2.06 4.52
CA GLU A 22 -17.93 -1.35 4.70
C GLU A 22 -18.51 -0.81 3.37
N GLY A 23 -17.79 -0.93 2.25
CA GLY A 23 -18.24 -0.47 0.93
C GLY A 23 -17.98 1.00 0.63
N HIS A 24 -17.17 1.69 1.44
CA HIS A 24 -16.85 3.09 1.19
C HIS A 24 -15.95 3.28 -0.05
N GLY A 25 -16.24 4.32 -0.83
CA GLY A 25 -15.45 4.70 -2.00
C GLY A 25 -14.13 5.40 -1.64
N ILE A 26 -13.17 5.37 -2.57
CA ILE A 26 -11.81 5.92 -2.39
C ILE A 26 -11.79 7.36 -1.87
N ARG A 27 -12.65 8.24 -2.41
CA ARG A 27 -12.68 9.65 -1.98
C ARG A 27 -13.15 9.79 -0.53
N HIS A 28 -14.14 9.02 -0.12
CA HIS A 28 -14.63 9.03 1.26
C HIS A 28 -13.50 8.60 2.21
N ILE A 29 -12.85 7.47 1.92
CA ILE A 29 -11.72 6.96 2.70
C ILE A 29 -10.60 8.01 2.80
N ALA A 30 -10.27 8.64 1.68
CA ALA A 30 -9.23 9.66 1.64
C ALA A 30 -9.56 10.86 2.54
N HIS A 31 -10.80 11.35 2.52
CA HIS A 31 -11.23 12.42 3.41
C HIS A 31 -11.18 12.01 4.89
N HIS A 32 -11.65 10.80 5.21
CA HIS A 32 -11.64 10.31 6.59
C HIS A 32 -10.23 10.16 7.17
N LEU A 33 -9.29 9.65 6.36
CA LEU A 33 -7.88 9.47 6.76
C LEU A 33 -7.02 10.73 6.58
N ASN A 34 -7.60 11.84 6.15
CA ASN A 34 -6.89 13.08 5.80
C ASN A 34 -5.72 12.83 4.82
N ARG A 35 -5.95 11.99 3.81
CA ARG A 35 -5.00 11.64 2.75
C ARG A 35 -5.50 12.08 1.39
N SER A 36 -4.59 12.22 0.42
CA SER A 36 -5.02 12.48 -0.95
C SER A 36 -5.74 11.25 -1.54
N PRO A 37 -6.81 11.41 -2.33
CA PRO A 37 -7.45 10.30 -3.05
C PRO A 37 -6.47 9.51 -3.92
N SER A 38 -5.46 10.20 -4.47
CA SER A 38 -4.41 9.57 -5.27
C SER A 38 -3.49 8.65 -4.44
N SER A 39 -3.24 8.97 -3.17
CA SER A 39 -2.45 8.14 -2.26
C SER A 39 -3.19 6.84 -1.93
N ILE A 40 -4.48 6.94 -1.60
CA ILE A 40 -5.34 5.80 -1.31
C ILE A 40 -5.48 4.92 -2.56
N SER A 41 -5.77 5.50 -3.71
CA SER A 41 -5.85 4.77 -4.99
C SER A 41 -4.56 4.02 -5.32
N ARG A 42 -3.39 4.66 -5.17
CA ARG A 42 -2.09 4.01 -5.42
C ARG A 42 -1.80 2.89 -4.44
N GLU A 43 -2.20 3.02 -3.18
CA GLU A 43 -2.02 1.95 -2.18
C GLU A 43 -2.91 0.75 -2.51
N ILE A 44 -4.19 1.01 -2.79
CA ILE A 44 -5.16 -0.02 -3.19
C ILE A 44 -4.72 -0.71 -4.48
N ARG A 45 -4.29 0.03 -5.50
CA ARG A 45 -3.82 -0.57 -6.77
C ARG A 45 -2.59 -1.46 -6.56
N ARG A 46 -1.74 -1.14 -5.58
CA ARG A 46 -0.50 -1.87 -5.32
C ARG A 46 -0.75 -3.19 -4.59
N HIS A 47 -1.67 -3.20 -3.63
CA HIS A 47 -1.85 -4.34 -2.72
C HIS A 47 -3.24 -4.96 -2.75
N GLY A 48 -4.20 -4.31 -3.41
CA GLY A 48 -5.53 -4.84 -3.64
C GLY A 48 -5.46 -5.93 -4.69
N VAL A 49 -6.05 -7.09 -4.38
CA VAL A 49 -6.25 -8.15 -5.35
C VAL A 49 -7.60 -7.89 -6.00
N THR A 50 -7.58 -7.45 -7.26
CA THR A 50 -8.76 -7.53 -8.12
C THR A 50 -9.01 -9.01 -8.40
N ARG A 51 -9.96 -9.62 -7.69
CA ARG A 51 -10.54 -10.87 -8.17
C ARG A 51 -11.42 -10.53 -9.36
N THR A 52 -11.37 -11.38 -10.38
CA THR A 52 -12.25 -11.34 -11.54
C THR A 52 -13.70 -11.15 -11.11
N ASP A 53 -14.37 -10.27 -11.85
CA ASP A 53 -15.78 -9.99 -12.16
C ASP A 53 -16.83 -10.05 -11.03
N GLU A 54 -16.69 -10.97 -10.06
CA GLU A 54 -17.76 -11.35 -9.13
C GLU A 54 -17.42 -11.10 -7.66
N ALA A 55 -16.17 -10.81 -7.32
CA ALA A 55 -15.74 -10.68 -5.93
C ALA A 55 -15.31 -9.26 -5.56
N PRO A 56 -15.72 -8.76 -4.37
CA PRO A 56 -15.30 -7.45 -3.88
C PRO A 56 -13.78 -7.39 -3.72
N LEU A 57 -13.23 -6.20 -4.00
CA LEU A 57 -11.81 -5.91 -3.91
C LEU A 57 -11.25 -6.31 -2.54
N ARG A 58 -10.34 -7.28 -2.52
CA ARG A 58 -9.70 -7.73 -1.29
C ARG A 58 -8.44 -6.91 -1.06
N TYR A 59 -8.46 -6.07 -0.03
CA TYR A 59 -7.31 -5.33 0.47
C TYR A 59 -6.92 -5.85 1.86
N ASP A 60 -5.68 -6.31 2.02
CA ASP A 60 -5.13 -6.77 3.30
C ASP A 60 -4.08 -5.77 3.80
N ALA A 61 -4.41 -5.07 4.90
CA ALA A 61 -3.54 -4.07 5.53
C ALA A 61 -2.20 -4.66 6.01
N SER A 62 -2.23 -5.89 6.55
CA SER A 62 -1.06 -6.56 7.09
C SER A 62 -0.10 -6.97 5.98
N ALA A 63 -0.64 -7.53 4.89
CA ALA A 63 0.15 -7.86 3.70
C ALA A 63 0.76 -6.59 3.05
N ALA A 64 -0.01 -5.51 2.98
CA ALA A 64 0.45 -4.23 2.47
C ALA A 64 1.60 -3.64 3.31
N GLY A 65 1.49 -3.72 4.64
CA GLY A 65 2.52 -3.30 5.59
C GLY A 65 3.81 -4.11 5.46
N ARG A 66 3.72 -5.45 5.46
CA ARG A 66 4.88 -6.34 5.24
C ARG A 66 5.58 -6.05 3.91
N SER A 67 4.80 -5.89 2.84
CA SER A 67 5.32 -5.56 1.51
C SER A 67 5.98 -4.17 1.45
N ALA A 68 5.48 -3.20 2.21
CA ALA A 68 6.13 -1.89 2.35
C ALA A 68 7.46 -1.99 3.11
N HIS A 69 7.49 -2.76 4.20
CA HIS A 69 8.71 -2.98 4.98
C HIS A 69 9.78 -3.73 4.16
N ALA A 70 9.42 -4.82 3.50
CA ALA A 70 10.32 -5.59 2.64
C ALA A 70 10.95 -4.72 1.53
N ARG A 71 10.16 -3.83 0.90
CA ARG A 71 10.67 -2.90 -0.12
C ARG A 71 11.65 -1.87 0.43
N ARG A 72 11.57 -1.50 1.71
CA ARG A 72 12.55 -0.59 2.35
C ARG A 72 13.89 -1.29 2.56
N LEU A 73 13.88 -2.58 2.89
CA LEU A 73 15.08 -3.37 3.10
C LEU A 73 15.71 -3.88 1.79
N LYS A 74 14.94 -3.93 0.69
CA LYS A 74 15.43 -4.41 -0.60
C LYS A 74 16.53 -3.48 -1.15
N PRO A 75 17.72 -4.00 -1.47
CA PRO A 75 18.77 -3.23 -2.13
C PRO A 75 18.28 -2.63 -3.43
N ARG A 76 18.57 -1.34 -3.67
CA ARG A 76 18.25 -0.64 -4.92
C ARG A 76 19.23 -0.93 -6.05
N ARG A 77 20.44 -1.39 -5.70
CA ARG A 77 21.51 -1.73 -6.63
C ARG A 77 21.97 -3.15 -6.35
N PRO A 78 22.32 -3.93 -7.38
CA PRO A 78 22.93 -5.23 -7.17
C PRO A 78 24.22 -5.08 -6.37
N ARG A 79 24.57 -6.11 -5.60
CA ARG A 79 25.85 -6.15 -4.88
C ARG A 79 26.98 -6.18 -5.91
N LYS A 80 28.01 -5.37 -5.69
CA LYS A 80 29.17 -5.28 -6.59
C LYS A 80 30.09 -6.50 -6.49
N LEU A 81 30.06 -7.19 -5.36
CA LEU A 81 30.79 -8.43 -5.14
C LEU A 81 29.92 -9.59 -5.65
N VAL A 82 30.37 -10.23 -6.72
CA VAL A 82 29.88 -11.55 -7.12
C VAL A 82 30.51 -12.53 -6.14
N LEU A 83 29.68 -13.26 -5.39
CA LEU A 83 30.17 -14.45 -4.70
C LEU A 83 30.46 -15.45 -5.81
N GLU A 84 31.72 -15.74 -6.08
CA GLU A 84 32.07 -16.86 -6.95
C GLU A 84 31.49 -18.11 -6.28
N SER A 85 30.46 -18.67 -6.91
CA SER A 85 29.89 -19.95 -6.54
C SER A 85 30.80 -21.04 -7.08
N GLU A 86 31.41 -21.80 -6.18
CA GLU A 86 32.10 -23.08 -6.46
C GLU A 86 31.18 -24.09 -7.14
#